data_AF-A0A1V4RUY1-F1
#
_entry.id   AF-A0A1V4RUY1-F1
#
_cell.length_a   1.000
_cell.length_b   1.000
_cell.length_c   1.000
_cell.angle_alpha   90.00
_cell.angle_beta   90.00
_cell.angle_gamma   90.00
#
_symmetry.space_group_name_H-M   'P 1'
#
loop_
_entity.id
_entity.type
_entity.pdbx_description
1 polymer ?
#
loop_
_entity_poly.entity_id
_entity_poly.type
_entity_poly.pdbx_seq_one_letter_code
_entity_poly.pdbx_strand_id
1 'polypeptide(L)'
;AGFLFARQYYRADTAPEREIRQLTDRLLRRADWDFFTLPDTGRYAGTLSLGWKPESGFSPIGWVGYNEALILYIIAAGLDYTNSTRAYRKWLSFYDWREPYPGLAHVVFPPLFGHHYSHIFVDFRNLADGYLREKGIDYFENSRRATLVQRRYAVENPLGWTGYDSLGWGLTACDGPGSSFNQDGKSFYYYTARGTSGPELIQNDDGTIAPSAAGGSVVFAPQAVIPTLQAMYTRYGRKGLWGKYGFVDAFNPTVEWFDRDYLGIDQAAILLMIENYRSELIWKYTMRDPVIRKGLRVLGFESIK
;
A
#
# COMPACT_ATOMS: atom_id res chain seq x y z
N ALA A 1 -12.32 4.64 2.34
CA ALA A 1 -12.49 3.49 1.42
C ALA A 1 -13.37 2.38 2.03
N GLY A 2 -13.06 1.85 3.22
CA GLY A 2 -13.87 0.80 3.86
C GLY A 2 -15.38 1.11 4.00
N PHE A 3 -15.75 2.35 4.32
CA PHE A 3 -17.17 2.76 4.33
C PHE A 3 -17.83 2.66 2.94
N LEU A 4 -17.12 2.97 1.86
CA LEU A 4 -17.63 2.85 0.49
C LEU A 4 -17.89 1.38 0.15
N PHE A 5 -16.95 0.49 0.50
CA PHE A 5 -17.17 -0.96 0.39
C PHE A 5 -18.41 -1.40 1.17
N ALA A 6 -18.53 -1.02 2.45
CA ALA A 6 -19.65 -1.40 3.30
C ALA A 6 -21.00 -0.92 2.76
N ARG A 7 -21.10 0.33 2.32
CA ARG A 7 -22.31 0.90 1.70
C ARG A 7 -22.74 0.12 0.46
N GLN A 8 -21.79 -0.37 -0.33
CA GLN A 8 -22.08 -1.13 -1.55
C GLN A 8 -22.38 -2.61 -1.27
N TYR A 9 -21.79 -3.17 -0.21
CA TYR A 9 -22.02 -4.56 0.22
C TYR A 9 -23.39 -4.74 0.87
N TYR A 10 -23.73 -3.88 1.83
CA TYR A 10 -25.01 -3.89 2.54
C TYR A 10 -26.08 -3.13 1.73
N ARG A 11 -26.79 -3.85 0.86
CA ARG A 11 -27.77 -3.32 -0.11
C ARG A 11 -29.20 -3.84 0.05
N ALA A 12 -29.46 -4.72 1.01
CA ALA A 12 -30.80 -5.21 1.27
C ALA A 12 -31.72 -4.08 1.75
N ASP A 13 -33.02 -4.24 1.50
CA ASP A 13 -34.04 -3.29 1.92
C ASP A 13 -34.51 -3.54 3.37
N THR A 14 -33.54 -3.59 4.28
CA THR A 14 -33.77 -3.75 5.72
C THR A 14 -33.40 -2.46 6.46
N ALA A 15 -33.99 -2.23 7.64
CA ALA A 15 -33.69 -1.04 8.43
C ALA A 15 -32.18 -0.93 8.80
N PRO A 16 -31.50 -1.99 9.27
CA PRO A 16 -30.07 -1.92 9.61
C PRO A 16 -29.18 -1.60 8.41
N GLU A 17 -29.43 -2.21 7.24
CA GLU A 17 -28.59 -1.94 6.07
C GLU A 17 -28.86 -0.55 5.47
N ARG A 18 -30.11 -0.06 5.52
CA ARG A 18 -30.41 1.33 5.18
C ARG A 18 -29.63 2.31 6.07
N GLU A 19 -29.54 2.03 7.36
CA GLU A 19 -28.80 2.87 8.31
C GLU A 19 -27.29 2.93 7.99
N ILE A 20 -26.67 1.80 7.66
CA ILE A 20 -25.25 1.75 7.24
C ILE A 20 -24.99 2.67 6.04
N ARG A 21 -25.86 2.61 5.02
CA ARG A 21 -25.74 3.45 3.83
C ARG A 21 -25.91 4.93 4.17
N GLN A 22 -26.91 5.27 4.97
CA GLN A 22 -27.16 6.66 5.41
C GLN A 22 -26.04 7.23 6.29
N LEU A 23 -25.46 6.45 7.19
CA LEU A 23 -24.32 6.86 8.01
C LEU A 23 -23.08 7.08 7.15
N THR A 24 -22.80 6.17 6.21
CA THR A 24 -21.69 6.33 5.26
C THR A 24 -21.83 7.63 4.48
N ASP A 25 -23.01 7.88 3.92
CA ASP A 25 -23.33 9.11 3.19
C ASP A 25 -23.10 10.38 4.03
N ARG A 26 -23.52 10.35 5.31
CA ARG A 26 -23.32 11.46 6.24
C ARG A 26 -21.84 11.69 6.53
N LEU A 27 -21.05 10.63 6.75
CA LEU A 27 -19.62 10.76 7.01
C LEU A 27 -18.87 11.32 5.80
N LEU A 28 -19.17 10.83 4.59
CA LEU A 28 -18.52 11.29 3.36
C LEU A 28 -18.79 12.76 3.08
N ARG A 29 -20.05 13.22 3.24
CA ARG A 29 -20.42 14.63 3.03
C ARG A 29 -19.85 15.59 4.07
N ARG A 30 -19.43 15.08 5.23
CA ARG A 30 -18.81 15.88 6.30
C ARG A 30 -17.29 16.01 6.14
N ALA A 31 -16.68 15.23 5.25
CA ALA A 31 -15.26 15.36 4.95
C ALA A 31 -15.06 16.61 4.10
N ASP A 32 -14.45 17.64 4.70
CA ASP A 32 -14.10 18.88 4.00
C ASP A 32 -12.71 18.76 3.39
N TRP A 33 -12.65 18.39 2.10
CA TRP A 33 -11.38 18.23 1.39
C TRP A 33 -10.73 19.57 1.05
N ASP A 34 -11.53 20.61 0.81
CA ASP A 34 -11.02 21.94 0.49
C ASP A 34 -10.28 22.54 1.68
N PHE A 35 -10.79 22.30 2.92
CA PHE A 35 -10.10 22.66 4.15
C PHE A 35 -8.66 22.14 4.22
N PHE A 36 -8.40 20.91 3.76
CA PHE A 36 -7.07 20.31 3.78
C PHE A 36 -6.12 20.81 2.67
N THR A 37 -6.53 21.75 1.84
CA THR A 37 -5.68 22.27 0.75
C THR A 37 -4.54 23.12 1.31
N LEU A 38 -3.31 22.74 0.97
CA LEU A 38 -2.13 23.55 1.28
C LEU A 38 -2.10 24.84 0.46
N PRO A 39 -1.47 25.91 0.99
CA PRO A 39 -1.30 27.16 0.27
C PRO A 39 -0.69 26.97 -1.12
N ASP A 40 -0.94 27.93 -2.01
CA ASP A 40 -0.42 27.95 -3.38
C ASP A 40 1.08 28.30 -3.47
N THR A 41 1.84 28.05 -2.41
CA THR A 41 3.26 28.35 -2.29
C THR A 41 4.05 27.13 -1.79
N GLY A 42 5.35 27.12 -2.08
CA GLY A 42 6.27 26.08 -1.62
C GLY A 42 6.21 24.77 -2.41
N ARG A 43 6.92 23.76 -1.89
CA ARG A 43 7.16 22.49 -2.58
C ARG A 43 5.87 21.70 -2.87
N TYR A 44 4.91 21.76 -1.94
CA TYR A 44 3.66 21.00 -1.96
C TYR A 44 2.44 21.87 -2.29
N ALA A 45 2.67 22.98 -3.00
CA ALA A 45 1.64 23.98 -3.30
C ALA A 45 0.35 23.36 -3.87
N GLY A 46 -0.79 23.70 -3.26
CA GLY A 46 -2.12 23.26 -3.71
C GLY A 46 -2.40 21.76 -3.56
N THR A 47 -1.56 20.99 -2.86
CA THR A 47 -1.86 19.57 -2.55
C THR A 47 -2.66 19.45 -1.25
N LEU A 48 -3.19 18.26 -0.98
CA LEU A 48 -3.81 17.98 0.32
C LEU A 48 -2.74 17.81 1.39
N SER A 49 -2.88 18.48 2.54
CA SER A 49 -1.95 18.35 3.67
C SER A 49 -1.95 16.93 4.25
N LEU A 50 -0.78 16.48 4.71
CA LEU A 50 -0.63 15.19 5.38
C LEU A 50 -1.46 15.09 6.67
N GLY A 51 -1.71 16.22 7.32
CA GLY A 51 -2.48 16.25 8.55
C GLY A 51 -2.70 17.65 9.08
N TRP A 52 -3.63 17.74 10.04
CA TRP A 52 -3.99 18.98 10.71
C TRP A 52 -4.15 18.72 12.20
N LYS A 53 -3.72 19.67 13.03
CA LYS A 53 -3.91 19.66 14.48
C LYS A 53 -4.54 20.99 14.93
N PRO A 54 -5.51 20.98 15.86
CA PRO A 54 -6.09 22.22 16.38
C PRO A 54 -5.05 23.21 16.91
N GLU A 55 -3.97 22.70 17.53
CA GLU A 55 -2.98 23.50 18.25
C GLU A 55 -1.90 24.09 17.32
N SER A 56 -1.63 23.46 16.18
CA SER A 56 -0.49 23.80 15.31
C SER A 56 -0.85 23.96 13.83
N GLY A 57 -2.12 23.77 13.48
CA GLY A 57 -2.60 23.88 12.11
C GLY A 57 -2.14 22.75 11.21
N PHE A 58 -1.95 23.06 9.93
CA PHE A 58 -1.59 22.07 8.92
C PHE A 58 -0.12 21.67 8.97
N SER A 59 0.14 20.38 8.72
CA SER A 59 1.46 19.91 8.35
C SER A 59 1.91 20.63 7.07
N PRO A 60 3.16 21.13 7.01
CA PRO A 60 3.67 21.76 5.79
C PRO A 60 3.97 20.73 4.68
N ILE A 61 3.82 19.43 4.96
CA ILE A 61 4.00 18.33 4.00
C ILE A 61 2.65 18.01 3.37
N GLY A 62 2.64 17.91 2.04
CA GLY A 62 1.46 17.50 1.28
C GLY A 62 1.56 16.07 0.76
N TRP A 63 0.41 15.46 0.50
CA TRP A 63 0.30 14.19 -0.19
C TRP A 63 0.73 14.34 -1.65
N VAL A 64 1.89 13.76 -1.98
CA VAL A 64 2.45 13.66 -3.34
C VAL A 64 2.89 12.22 -3.60
N GLY A 65 2.86 11.81 -4.86
CA GLY A 65 3.09 10.41 -5.21
C GLY A 65 4.49 10.14 -5.74
N TYR A 66 4.84 8.89 -6.03
CA TYR A 66 4.00 7.72 -5.81
C TYR A 66 4.13 7.21 -4.36
N ASN A 67 3.01 6.93 -3.71
CA ASN A 67 2.93 6.29 -2.40
C ASN A 67 1.54 5.65 -2.20
N GLU A 68 1.23 5.20 -0.98
CA GLU A 68 0.02 4.48 -0.60
C GLU A 68 -1.30 5.24 -0.80
N ALA A 69 -1.24 6.57 -0.93
CA ALA A 69 -2.38 7.47 -0.84
C ALA A 69 -3.07 7.79 -2.18
N LEU A 70 -2.85 7.01 -3.24
CA LEU A 70 -3.54 7.23 -4.52
C LEU A 70 -5.07 7.27 -4.37
N ILE A 71 -5.62 6.38 -3.53
CA ILE A 71 -7.06 6.33 -3.22
C ILE A 71 -7.58 7.58 -2.52
N LEU A 72 -6.73 8.33 -1.81
CA LEU A 72 -7.12 9.58 -1.15
C LEU A 72 -7.53 10.61 -2.19
N TYR A 73 -6.72 10.78 -3.25
CA TYR A 73 -7.04 11.69 -4.35
C TYR A 73 -8.28 11.23 -5.13
N ILE A 74 -8.44 9.91 -5.36
CA ILE A 74 -9.63 9.37 -6.03
C ILE A 74 -10.89 9.70 -5.22
N ILE A 75 -10.88 9.48 -3.90
CA ILE A 75 -12.04 9.76 -3.05
C ILE A 75 -12.31 11.27 -2.99
N ALA A 76 -11.28 12.11 -2.79
CA ALA A 76 -11.43 13.56 -2.75
C ALA A 76 -12.07 14.10 -4.04
N ALA A 77 -11.59 13.67 -5.20
CA ALA A 77 -12.16 14.03 -6.49
C ALA A 77 -13.59 13.51 -6.68
N GLY A 78 -13.88 12.31 -6.15
CA GLY A 78 -15.22 11.75 -6.13
C GLY A 78 -16.22 12.51 -5.24
N LEU A 79 -15.70 13.26 -4.26
CA LEU A 79 -16.44 14.10 -3.32
C LEU A 79 -16.33 15.60 -3.64
N ASP A 80 -16.08 15.94 -4.91
CA ASP A 80 -16.10 17.32 -5.41
C ASP A 80 -15.03 18.23 -4.79
N TYR A 81 -13.88 17.70 -4.41
CA TYR A 81 -12.74 18.52 -4.01
C TYR A 81 -12.38 19.53 -5.12
N THR A 82 -12.46 20.84 -4.83
CA THR A 82 -12.42 21.91 -5.83
C THR A 82 -11.09 21.94 -6.60
N ASN A 83 -9.98 21.62 -5.93
CA ASN A 83 -8.64 21.66 -6.52
C ASN A 83 -8.15 20.29 -7.06
N SER A 84 -9.04 19.30 -7.21
CA SER A 84 -8.69 17.90 -7.55
C SER A 84 -7.70 17.76 -8.69
N THR A 85 -7.98 18.34 -9.86
CA THR A 85 -7.14 18.14 -11.06
C THR A 85 -5.75 18.75 -10.89
N ARG A 86 -5.65 19.95 -10.29
CA ARG A 86 -4.36 20.62 -10.09
C ARG A 86 -3.54 19.91 -9.02
N ALA A 87 -4.16 19.56 -7.90
CA ALA A 87 -3.52 18.81 -6.83
C ALA A 87 -3.04 17.43 -7.32
N TYR A 88 -3.84 16.75 -8.15
CA TYR A 88 -3.45 15.46 -8.73
C TYR A 88 -2.31 15.58 -9.75
N ARG A 89 -2.29 16.61 -10.60
CA ARG A 89 -1.11 16.88 -11.46
C ARG A 89 0.16 17.08 -10.63
N LYS A 90 0.05 17.77 -9.49
CA LYS A 90 1.16 17.95 -8.55
C LYS A 90 1.56 16.63 -7.89
N TRP A 91 0.61 15.75 -7.59
CA TRP A 91 0.90 14.38 -7.13
C TRP A 91 1.72 13.59 -8.15
N LEU A 92 1.34 13.62 -9.44
CA LEU A 92 2.04 12.92 -10.51
C LEU A 92 3.46 13.46 -10.76
N SER A 93 3.71 14.75 -10.49
CA SER A 93 5.02 15.35 -10.75
C SER A 93 6.15 14.86 -9.84
N PHE A 94 5.82 14.08 -8.80
CA PHE A 94 6.81 13.49 -7.88
C PHE A 94 7.09 12.01 -8.20
N TYR A 95 6.45 11.46 -9.23
CA TYR A 95 6.68 10.08 -9.65
C TYR A 95 8.14 9.89 -10.07
N ASP A 96 8.75 8.86 -9.52
CA ASP A 96 10.11 8.45 -9.83
C ASP A 96 10.03 7.14 -10.62
N TRP A 97 10.30 7.19 -11.92
CA TRP A 97 10.29 6.01 -12.79
C TRP A 97 11.69 5.44 -12.93
N ARG A 98 11.88 4.18 -12.53
CA ARG A 98 13.18 3.50 -12.61
C ARG A 98 13.02 2.10 -13.20
N GLU A 99 14.13 1.55 -13.67
CA GLU A 99 14.24 0.14 -14.08
C GLU A 99 15.30 -0.56 -13.23
N PRO A 100 14.95 -1.04 -12.02
CA PRO A 100 15.94 -1.61 -11.11
C PRO A 100 16.52 -2.94 -11.60
N TYR A 101 15.77 -3.64 -12.44
CA TYR A 101 16.20 -4.83 -13.14
C TYR A 101 15.59 -4.85 -14.55
N PRO A 102 16.25 -5.48 -15.54
CA PRO A 102 15.74 -5.55 -16.91
C PRO A 102 14.30 -6.05 -16.98
N GLY A 103 13.43 -5.29 -17.65
CA GLY A 103 12.01 -5.60 -17.83
C GLY A 103 11.11 -5.26 -16.63
N LEU A 104 11.65 -4.69 -15.54
CA LEU A 104 10.91 -4.33 -14.33
C LEU A 104 10.86 -2.82 -14.10
N ALA A 105 10.77 -2.04 -15.18
CA ALA A 105 10.60 -0.60 -15.11
C ALA A 105 9.23 -0.20 -14.51
N HIS A 106 9.21 0.62 -13.47
CA HIS A 106 7.98 1.02 -12.77
C HIS A 106 8.18 2.33 -12.00
N VAL A 107 7.08 2.93 -11.53
CA VAL A 107 7.13 4.03 -10.57
C VAL A 107 7.45 3.46 -9.20
N VAL A 108 8.58 3.86 -8.64
CA VAL A 108 9.16 3.25 -7.44
C VAL A 108 8.57 3.81 -6.15
N PHE A 109 8.34 2.93 -5.19
CA PHE A 109 8.15 3.25 -3.78
C PHE A 109 8.69 2.07 -2.94
N PRO A 110 9.76 2.25 -2.14
CA PRO A 110 10.50 1.09 -1.62
C PRO A 110 9.69 0.16 -0.69
N PRO A 111 8.90 0.66 0.29
CA PRO A 111 8.08 -0.20 1.14
C PRO A 111 6.85 -0.75 0.39
N LEU A 112 6.62 -2.06 0.41
CA LEU A 112 5.58 -2.64 -0.45
C LEU A 112 4.15 -2.19 -0.13
N PHE A 113 3.86 -1.70 1.08
CA PHE A 113 2.51 -1.22 1.42
C PHE A 113 2.00 -0.09 0.52
N GLY A 114 2.91 0.72 -0.07
CA GLY A 114 2.55 1.76 -1.03
C GLY A 114 1.90 1.21 -2.30
N HIS A 115 2.27 -0.01 -2.66
CA HIS A 115 1.69 -0.77 -3.77
C HIS A 115 0.44 -1.57 -3.37
N HIS A 116 0.03 -1.52 -2.09
CA HIS A 116 -1.07 -2.35 -1.56
C HIS A 116 -2.30 -1.52 -1.19
N TYR A 117 -2.17 -0.48 -0.37
CA TYR A 117 -3.32 0.07 0.35
C TYR A 117 -4.40 0.65 -0.57
N SER A 118 -4.01 1.35 -1.64
CA SER A 118 -4.96 1.80 -2.66
C SER A 118 -5.54 0.62 -3.46
N HIS A 119 -4.73 -0.39 -3.75
CA HIS A 119 -5.11 -1.60 -4.48
C HIS A 119 -6.05 -2.53 -3.69
N ILE A 120 -6.11 -2.45 -2.37
CA ILE A 120 -7.10 -3.20 -1.58
C ILE A 120 -8.52 -2.88 -2.06
N PHE A 121 -8.77 -1.60 -2.35
CA PHE A 121 -10.11 -1.09 -2.57
C PHE A 121 -10.41 -0.76 -4.04
N VAL A 122 -9.41 -0.34 -4.81
CA VAL A 122 -9.58 -0.01 -6.23
C VAL A 122 -8.91 -1.08 -7.08
N ASP A 123 -9.69 -1.65 -8.00
CA ASP A 123 -9.16 -2.53 -9.03
C ASP A 123 -8.58 -1.68 -10.15
N PHE A 124 -7.25 -1.62 -10.20
CA PHE A 124 -6.53 -0.87 -11.21
C PHE A 124 -6.17 -1.69 -12.45
N ARG A 125 -6.64 -2.94 -12.59
CA ARG A 125 -6.41 -3.72 -13.81
C ARG A 125 -7.01 -3.01 -15.02
N ASN A 126 -6.19 -2.79 -16.02
CA ASN A 126 -6.50 -2.07 -17.26
C ASN A 126 -6.93 -0.62 -17.03
N LEU A 127 -6.53 0.00 -15.91
CA LEU A 127 -6.89 1.38 -15.57
C LEU A 127 -5.64 2.21 -15.30
N ALA A 128 -5.44 3.25 -16.10
CA ALA A 128 -4.27 4.11 -15.98
C ALA A 128 -4.66 5.59 -16.15
N ASP A 129 -3.96 6.47 -15.43
CA ASP A 129 -4.01 7.90 -15.69
C ASP A 129 -3.07 8.28 -16.84
N GLY A 130 -2.95 9.58 -17.12
CA GLY A 130 -2.05 10.08 -18.16
C GLY A 130 -0.60 9.58 -18.02
N TYR A 131 -0.05 9.55 -16.80
CA TYR A 131 1.35 9.19 -16.59
C TYR A 131 1.61 7.73 -16.94
N LEU A 132 0.83 6.79 -16.38
CA LEU A 132 1.08 5.36 -16.63
C LEU A 132 0.70 4.93 -18.05
N ARG A 133 -0.27 5.61 -18.69
CA ARG A 133 -0.55 5.43 -20.11
C ARG A 133 0.65 5.73 -20.99
N GLU A 134 1.38 6.81 -20.72
CA GLU A 134 2.62 7.13 -21.45
C GLU A 134 3.70 6.06 -21.27
N LYS A 135 3.66 5.30 -20.17
CA LYS A 135 4.56 4.17 -19.89
C LYS A 135 4.06 2.83 -20.45
N GLY A 136 2.84 2.79 -20.99
CA GLY A 136 2.24 1.59 -21.56
C GLY A 136 1.86 0.52 -20.53
N ILE A 137 1.62 0.90 -19.26
CA ILE A 137 1.21 -0.02 -18.20
C ILE A 137 0.06 0.56 -17.37
N ASP A 138 -0.59 -0.27 -16.55
CA ASP A 138 -1.51 0.17 -15.50
C ASP A 138 -0.84 0.08 -14.11
N TYR A 139 -1.55 0.55 -13.07
CA TYR A 139 -1.03 0.47 -11.70
C TYR A 139 -0.93 -0.98 -11.18
N PHE A 140 -1.70 -1.92 -11.74
CA PHE A 140 -1.63 -3.33 -11.33
C PHE A 140 -0.31 -3.96 -11.79
N GLU A 141 0.09 -3.72 -13.03
CA GLU A 141 1.38 -4.11 -13.57
C GLU A 141 2.53 -3.36 -12.88
N ASN A 142 2.36 -2.07 -12.57
CA ASN A 142 3.33 -1.31 -11.77
C ASN A 142 3.64 -1.99 -10.43
N SER A 143 2.59 -2.35 -9.69
CA SER A 143 2.70 -3.02 -8.39
C SER A 143 3.20 -4.47 -8.52
N ARG A 144 2.87 -5.17 -9.61
CA ARG A 144 3.46 -6.48 -9.93
C ARG A 144 4.97 -6.38 -10.13
N ARG A 145 5.45 -5.37 -10.85
CA ARG A 145 6.90 -5.14 -11.05
C ARG A 145 7.60 -4.85 -9.74
N ALA A 146 7.02 -4.00 -8.88
CA ALA A 146 7.55 -3.72 -7.55
C ALA A 146 7.68 -5.00 -6.69
N THR A 147 6.64 -5.86 -6.68
CA THR A 147 6.69 -7.17 -6.00
C THR A 147 7.84 -8.04 -6.50
N LEU A 148 8.01 -8.16 -7.83
CA LEU A 148 9.05 -8.99 -8.43
C LEU A 148 10.47 -8.44 -8.17
N VAL A 149 10.62 -7.11 -8.18
CA VAL A 149 11.86 -6.41 -7.82
C VAL A 149 12.26 -6.75 -6.39
N GLN A 150 11.32 -6.69 -5.45
CA GLN A 150 11.62 -6.96 -4.05
C GLN A 150 12.02 -8.42 -3.79
N ARG A 151 11.32 -9.37 -4.42
CA ARG A 151 11.72 -10.79 -4.37
C ARG A 151 13.11 -10.99 -4.97
N ARG A 152 13.42 -10.35 -6.10
CA ARG A 152 14.74 -10.48 -6.73
C ARG A 152 15.85 -9.91 -5.86
N TYR A 153 15.63 -8.75 -5.24
CA TYR A 153 16.55 -8.18 -4.26
C TYR A 153 16.87 -9.16 -3.12
N ALA A 154 15.86 -9.84 -2.57
CA ALA A 154 16.07 -10.82 -1.52
C ALA A 154 16.83 -12.08 -1.99
N VAL A 155 16.71 -12.45 -3.27
CA VAL A 155 17.53 -13.53 -3.86
C VAL A 155 19.00 -13.12 -3.95
N GLU A 156 19.26 -11.87 -4.33
CA GLU A 156 20.63 -11.33 -4.43
C GLU A 156 21.25 -11.11 -3.05
N ASN A 157 20.43 -10.73 -2.05
CA ASN A 157 20.80 -10.56 -0.64
C ASN A 157 22.15 -9.82 -0.44
N PRO A 158 22.31 -8.60 -0.97
CA PRO A 158 23.60 -7.91 -1.00
C PRO A 158 24.16 -7.60 0.39
N LEU A 159 23.32 -7.63 1.43
CA LEU A 159 23.69 -7.35 2.82
C LEU A 159 23.87 -8.63 3.67
N GLY A 160 23.71 -9.82 3.07
CA GLY A 160 23.94 -11.09 3.75
C GLY A 160 23.05 -11.31 4.98
N TRP A 161 21.75 -11.03 4.87
CA TRP A 161 20.76 -11.30 5.91
C TRP A 161 20.34 -12.77 5.94
N THR A 162 20.20 -13.35 7.13
CA THR A 162 19.71 -14.72 7.26
C THR A 162 18.24 -14.79 6.86
N GLY A 163 17.88 -15.80 6.07
CA GLY A 163 16.50 -16.04 5.66
C GLY A 163 16.08 -15.32 4.37
N TYR A 164 16.89 -14.41 3.83
CA TYR A 164 16.63 -13.81 2.52
C TYR A 164 16.94 -14.83 1.43
N ASP A 165 15.92 -15.21 0.67
CA ASP A 165 16.02 -16.10 -0.48
C ASP A 165 14.79 -15.96 -1.40
N SER A 166 14.65 -16.87 -2.37
CA SER A 166 13.53 -16.88 -3.31
C SER A 166 12.13 -17.09 -2.70
N LEU A 167 12.07 -17.50 -1.43
CA LEU A 167 10.90 -17.81 -0.61
C LEU A 167 10.89 -17.09 0.75
N GLY A 168 11.98 -16.41 1.13
CA GLY A 168 12.07 -15.54 2.30
C GLY A 168 12.35 -14.11 1.86
N TRP A 169 11.30 -13.31 1.73
CA TRP A 169 11.38 -11.91 1.32
C TRP A 169 10.12 -11.18 1.79
N GLY A 170 10.19 -9.85 1.86
CA GLY A 170 9.05 -9.00 2.19
C GLY A 170 9.47 -7.83 3.07
N LEU A 171 9.76 -6.69 2.44
CA LEU A 171 10.14 -5.45 3.09
C LEU A 171 8.99 -4.44 2.98
N THR A 172 8.46 -4.04 4.12
CA THR A 172 7.48 -2.97 4.23
C THR A 172 7.63 -2.28 5.58
N ALA A 173 6.91 -1.19 5.81
CA ALA A 173 6.83 -0.62 7.15
C ALA A 173 6.27 -1.66 8.13
N CYS A 174 7.00 -1.94 9.18
CA CYS A 174 6.67 -2.94 10.19
C CYS A 174 7.47 -2.68 11.47
N ASP A 175 7.13 -3.41 12.52
CA ASP A 175 7.92 -3.51 13.74
C ASP A 175 9.25 -4.25 13.51
N GLY A 176 10.11 -4.25 14.52
CA GLY A 176 11.42 -4.88 14.45
C GLY A 176 12.09 -5.05 15.81
N PRO A 177 13.21 -5.79 15.87
CA PRO A 177 13.84 -6.17 17.13
C PRO A 177 14.36 -4.99 17.94
N GLY A 178 14.72 -3.89 17.30
CA GLY A 178 15.27 -2.72 17.95
C GLY A 178 16.74 -2.86 18.37
N SER A 179 17.27 -1.76 18.91
CA SER A 179 18.71 -1.60 19.13
C SER A 179 19.33 -2.55 20.16
N SER A 180 18.51 -3.21 20.99
CA SER A 180 18.98 -4.21 21.95
C SER A 180 19.50 -5.50 21.29
N PHE A 181 19.18 -5.71 20.01
CA PHE A 181 19.66 -6.85 19.21
C PHE A 181 20.87 -6.51 18.32
N ASN A 182 21.41 -5.28 18.41
CA ASN A 182 22.58 -4.90 17.62
C ASN A 182 23.79 -5.79 17.97
N GLN A 183 24.35 -6.46 16.97
CA GLN A 183 25.49 -7.37 17.12
C GLN A 183 26.23 -7.52 15.79
N ASP A 184 27.50 -7.91 15.82
CA ASP A 184 28.31 -8.23 14.62
C ASP A 184 28.30 -7.14 13.53
N GLY A 185 28.26 -5.87 13.93
CA GLY A 185 28.20 -4.72 13.02
C GLY A 185 26.83 -4.49 12.36
N LYS A 186 25.81 -5.28 12.70
CA LYS A 186 24.43 -5.14 12.23
C LYS A 186 23.62 -4.32 13.23
N SER A 187 22.87 -3.35 12.72
CA SER A 187 21.95 -2.51 13.51
C SER A 187 20.51 -2.83 13.14
N PHE A 188 19.63 -2.85 14.14
CA PHE A 188 18.21 -3.14 13.96
C PHE A 188 17.35 -1.99 14.48
N TYR A 189 16.25 -1.76 13.78
CA TYR A 189 15.26 -0.75 14.13
C TYR A 189 14.10 -1.37 14.90
N TYR A 190 13.40 -0.54 15.70
CA TYR A 190 12.06 -0.86 16.18
C TYR A 190 11.09 -0.74 14.97
N TYR A 191 10.01 0.03 15.11
CA TYR A 191 9.17 0.40 13.97
C TYR A 191 9.93 1.31 13.00
N THR A 192 9.99 0.91 11.73
CA THR A 192 10.51 1.76 10.65
C THR A 192 9.93 1.37 9.30
N ALA A 193 9.95 2.31 8.35
CA ALA A 193 9.61 2.02 6.96
C ALA A 193 10.78 1.25 6.31
N ARG A 194 10.65 -0.08 6.21
CA ARG A 194 11.58 -0.93 5.46
C ARG A 194 11.12 -1.06 4.03
N GLY A 195 12.06 -1.15 3.09
CA GLY A 195 11.70 -1.24 1.69
C GLY A 195 12.88 -1.30 0.75
N THR A 196 12.60 -1.71 -0.48
CA THR A 196 13.56 -1.63 -1.58
C THR A 196 12.81 -1.54 -2.91
N SER A 197 13.35 -0.77 -3.84
CA SER A 197 13.01 -0.86 -5.25
C SER A 197 14.26 -1.24 -6.04
N GLY A 198 15.01 -2.24 -5.54
CA GLY A 198 16.27 -2.74 -6.10
C GLY A 198 17.51 -2.31 -5.31
N PRO A 199 18.69 -2.79 -5.72
CA PRO A 199 19.94 -2.62 -4.96
C PRO A 199 20.39 -1.14 -4.86
N GLU A 200 19.94 -0.29 -5.79
CA GLU A 200 20.27 1.14 -5.81
C GLU A 200 19.30 2.02 -5.00
N LEU A 201 18.17 1.45 -4.53
CA LEU A 201 17.18 2.17 -3.75
C LEU A 201 16.66 1.28 -2.61
N ILE A 202 17.41 1.27 -1.51
CA ILE A 202 17.14 0.51 -0.29
C ILE A 202 16.77 1.49 0.82
N GLN A 203 15.75 1.16 1.61
CA GLN A 203 15.29 1.96 2.74
C GLN A 203 15.25 1.09 3.99
N ASN A 204 16.12 1.40 4.96
CA ASN A 204 16.15 0.81 6.30
C ASN A 204 16.11 -0.73 6.33
N ASP A 205 16.73 -1.41 5.35
CA ASP A 205 16.82 -2.87 5.38
C ASP A 205 17.78 -3.32 6.50
N ASP A 206 17.22 -3.97 7.52
CA ASP A 206 17.93 -4.57 8.65
C ASP A 206 17.72 -6.09 8.74
N GLY A 207 17.29 -6.73 7.64
CA GLY A 207 17.03 -8.17 7.59
C GLY A 207 15.68 -8.59 8.18
N THR A 208 14.87 -7.65 8.65
CA THR A 208 13.53 -7.94 9.19
C THR A 208 12.52 -8.09 8.05
N ILE A 209 11.80 -9.21 8.07
CA ILE A 209 10.81 -9.57 7.06
C ILE A 209 9.40 -9.43 7.64
N ALA A 210 8.53 -8.77 6.88
CA ALA A 210 7.12 -8.60 7.20
C ALA A 210 6.26 -9.48 6.27
N PRO A 211 5.49 -10.46 6.79
CA PRO A 211 4.59 -11.27 5.98
C PRO A 211 3.55 -10.46 5.21
N SER A 212 3.20 -9.26 5.69
CA SER A 212 2.28 -8.32 5.03
C SER A 212 2.78 -7.87 3.65
N ALA A 213 4.10 -7.72 3.46
CA ALA A 213 4.69 -7.37 2.17
C ALA A 213 4.42 -8.43 1.09
N ALA A 214 4.64 -9.71 1.43
CA ALA A 214 4.33 -10.82 0.54
C ALA A 214 2.82 -11.00 0.39
N GLY A 215 2.08 -11.09 1.52
CA GLY A 215 0.65 -11.36 1.53
C GLY A 215 -0.21 -10.30 0.84
N GLY A 216 0.11 -9.02 1.04
CA GLY A 216 -0.52 -7.91 0.33
C GLY A 216 -0.25 -7.92 -1.18
N SER A 217 0.75 -8.67 -1.64
CA SER A 217 1.12 -8.77 -3.05
C SER A 217 0.49 -9.95 -3.79
N VAL A 218 -0.35 -10.76 -3.13
CA VAL A 218 -0.85 -12.04 -3.68
C VAL A 218 -1.59 -11.89 -5.01
N VAL A 219 -2.34 -10.81 -5.20
CA VAL A 219 -3.05 -10.55 -6.45
C VAL A 219 -2.10 -10.29 -7.63
N PHE A 220 -0.94 -9.68 -7.37
CA PHE A 220 -0.04 -9.24 -8.42
C PHE A 220 0.88 -10.37 -8.92
N ALA A 221 1.39 -11.19 -8.01
CA ALA A 221 2.35 -12.24 -8.30
C ALA A 221 2.08 -13.53 -7.50
N PRO A 222 0.91 -14.19 -7.67
CA PRO A 222 0.50 -15.32 -6.84
C PRO A 222 1.49 -16.49 -6.87
N GLN A 223 2.12 -16.73 -8.03
CA GLN A 223 3.13 -17.78 -8.23
C GLN A 223 4.40 -17.57 -7.39
N ALA A 224 4.74 -16.31 -7.07
CA ALA A 224 5.86 -15.98 -6.20
C ALA A 224 5.42 -15.91 -4.72
N VAL A 225 4.25 -15.31 -4.47
CA VAL A 225 3.77 -15.00 -3.12
C VAL A 225 3.27 -16.23 -2.37
N ILE A 226 2.46 -17.09 -3.01
CA ILE A 226 1.85 -18.23 -2.30
C ILE A 226 2.93 -19.19 -1.75
N PRO A 227 3.95 -19.59 -2.55
CA PRO A 227 5.04 -20.40 -2.02
C PRO A 227 5.84 -19.70 -0.90
N THR A 228 6.02 -18.38 -0.99
CA THR A 228 6.68 -17.58 0.07
C THR A 228 5.91 -17.66 1.39
N LEU A 229 4.61 -17.41 1.39
CA LEU A 229 3.80 -17.50 2.61
C LEU A 229 3.77 -18.92 3.19
N GLN A 230 3.68 -19.94 2.32
CA GLN A 230 3.75 -21.34 2.75
C GLN A 230 5.10 -21.69 3.36
N ALA A 231 6.20 -21.18 2.78
CA ALA A 231 7.54 -21.37 3.30
C ALA A 231 7.74 -20.66 4.65
N MET A 232 7.27 -19.42 4.79
CA MET A 232 7.28 -18.68 6.06
C MET A 232 6.55 -19.46 7.17
N TYR A 233 5.33 -19.92 6.88
CA TYR A 233 4.55 -20.72 7.81
C TYR A 233 5.26 -22.03 8.19
N THR A 234 5.80 -22.75 7.20
CA THR A 234 6.45 -24.05 7.42
C THR A 234 7.76 -23.91 8.20
N ARG A 235 8.58 -22.90 7.88
CA ARG A 235 9.91 -22.70 8.48
C ARG A 235 9.82 -22.08 9.88
N TYR A 236 8.91 -21.13 10.07
CA TYR A 236 8.92 -20.23 11.23
C TYR A 236 7.60 -20.18 12.01
N GLY A 237 6.50 -20.74 11.48
CA GLY A 237 5.18 -20.65 12.11
C GLY A 237 5.18 -21.14 13.56
N ARG A 238 5.75 -22.32 13.80
CA ARG A 238 5.90 -22.88 15.16
C ARG A 238 6.94 -22.18 16.04
N LYS A 239 7.83 -21.37 15.45
CA LYS A 239 8.86 -20.60 16.17
C LYS A 239 8.33 -19.28 16.74
N GLY A 240 7.12 -18.87 16.36
CA GLY A 240 6.50 -17.63 16.82
C GLY A 240 5.90 -16.80 15.69
N LEU A 241 6.18 -17.13 14.43
CA LEU A 241 5.68 -16.34 13.29
C LEU A 241 4.17 -16.48 13.07
N TRP A 242 3.52 -17.53 13.58
CA TRP A 242 2.09 -17.76 13.43
C TRP A 242 1.39 -17.92 14.78
N GLY A 243 0.35 -17.12 15.02
CA GLY A 243 -0.45 -17.18 16.23
C GLY A 243 -1.95 -17.06 15.97
N LYS A 244 -2.68 -16.55 16.96
CA LYS A 244 -4.15 -16.52 17.00
C LYS A 244 -4.78 -15.80 15.80
N TYR A 245 -4.13 -14.73 15.32
CA TYR A 245 -4.66 -13.88 14.24
C TYR A 245 -3.89 -14.05 12.92
N GLY A 246 -3.20 -15.17 12.74
CA GLY A 246 -2.40 -15.47 11.55
C GLY A 246 -0.92 -15.16 11.78
N PHE A 247 -0.26 -14.65 10.74
CA PHE A 247 1.10 -14.15 10.87
C PHE A 247 1.17 -12.96 11.86
N VAL A 248 2.20 -12.92 12.70
CA VAL A 248 2.57 -11.70 13.45
C VAL A 248 3.17 -10.66 12.50
N ASP A 249 3.34 -9.42 12.98
CA ASP A 249 3.73 -8.28 12.14
C ASP A 249 5.03 -8.51 11.36
N ALA A 250 6.07 -8.97 12.06
CA ALA A 250 7.38 -9.17 11.49
C ALA A 250 8.21 -10.26 12.20
N PHE A 251 9.32 -10.64 11.57
CA PHE A 251 10.33 -11.51 12.16
C PHE A 251 11.70 -11.23 11.55
N ASN A 252 12.77 -11.53 12.30
CA ASN A 252 14.14 -11.38 11.85
C ASN A 252 14.92 -12.67 12.11
N PRO A 253 15.14 -13.52 11.08
CA PRO A 253 15.88 -14.77 11.24
C PRO A 253 17.36 -14.59 11.61
N THR A 254 17.95 -13.40 11.39
CA THR A 254 19.36 -13.14 11.72
C THR A 254 19.60 -13.17 13.23
N VAL A 255 18.61 -12.71 14.01
CA VAL A 255 18.68 -12.64 15.48
C VAL A 255 17.59 -13.48 16.16
N GLU A 256 17.01 -14.43 15.41
CA GLU A 256 15.90 -15.31 15.85
C GLU A 256 14.76 -14.57 16.57
N TRP A 257 14.44 -13.36 16.09
CA TRP A 257 13.40 -12.53 16.67
C TRP A 257 12.07 -12.72 15.95
N PHE A 258 10.98 -12.78 16.72
CA PHE A 258 9.61 -12.82 16.25
C PHE A 258 8.81 -11.77 17.00
N ASP A 259 7.99 -11.04 16.27
CA ASP A 259 7.10 -10.09 16.90
C ASP A 259 6.07 -10.79 17.80
N ARG A 260 5.56 -10.04 18.77
CA ARG A 260 4.46 -10.43 19.64
C ARG A 260 3.16 -9.71 19.27
N ASP A 261 3.25 -8.66 18.47
CA ASP A 261 2.12 -7.81 18.09
C ASP A 261 1.57 -8.15 16.70
N TYR A 262 0.36 -7.63 16.47
CA TYR A 262 -0.33 -7.65 15.19
C TYR A 262 -0.77 -6.22 14.86
N LEU A 263 -0.32 -5.68 13.74
CA LEU A 263 -0.78 -4.37 13.30
C LEU A 263 -1.98 -4.52 12.36
N GLY A 264 -3.06 -3.78 12.64
CA GLY A 264 -4.30 -3.89 11.86
C GLY A 264 -4.13 -3.55 10.38
N ILE A 265 -3.21 -2.65 10.06
CA ILE A 265 -2.89 -2.24 8.68
C ILE A 265 -2.21 -3.37 7.89
N ASP A 266 -1.33 -4.14 8.55
CA ASP A 266 -0.57 -5.24 7.98
C ASP A 266 -1.44 -6.49 7.82
N GLN A 267 -2.20 -6.84 8.86
CA GLN A 267 -3.16 -7.94 8.80
C GLN A 267 -4.23 -7.70 7.74
N ALA A 268 -4.72 -6.45 7.61
CA ALA A 268 -5.70 -6.10 6.60
C ALA A 268 -5.15 -6.25 5.18
N ALA A 269 -3.89 -5.87 4.93
CA ALA A 269 -3.26 -6.06 3.62
C ALA A 269 -3.24 -7.52 3.20
N ILE A 270 -2.86 -8.44 4.11
CA ILE A 270 -2.87 -9.88 3.85
C ILE A 270 -4.30 -10.37 3.57
N LEU A 271 -5.22 -10.13 4.51
CA LEU A 271 -6.56 -10.70 4.47
C LEU A 271 -7.35 -10.21 3.24
N LEU A 272 -7.37 -8.90 3.01
CA LEU A 272 -8.22 -8.30 1.97
C LEU A 272 -7.66 -8.58 0.57
N MET A 273 -6.34 -8.65 0.40
CA MET A 273 -5.75 -8.98 -0.90
C MET A 273 -5.90 -10.47 -1.23
N ILE A 274 -5.86 -11.37 -0.23
CA ILE A 274 -6.23 -12.78 -0.43
C ILE A 274 -7.68 -12.89 -0.88
N GLU A 275 -8.61 -12.15 -0.26
CA GLU A 275 -10.01 -12.20 -0.66
C GLU A 275 -10.22 -11.63 -2.08
N ASN A 276 -9.54 -10.54 -2.43
CA ASN A 276 -9.56 -10.04 -3.80
C ASN A 276 -8.99 -11.05 -4.81
N TYR A 277 -7.92 -11.76 -4.47
CA TYR A 277 -7.37 -12.83 -5.31
C TYR A 277 -8.37 -13.98 -5.51
N ARG A 278 -9.12 -14.35 -4.46
CA ARG A 278 -10.04 -15.50 -4.48
C ARG A 278 -11.36 -15.22 -5.19
N SER A 279 -11.94 -14.05 -4.96
CA SER A 279 -13.33 -13.77 -5.35
C SER A 279 -13.55 -12.34 -5.86
N GLU A 280 -12.52 -11.50 -5.80
CA GLU A 280 -12.58 -10.07 -6.14
C GLU A 280 -13.61 -9.30 -5.28
N LEU A 281 -13.93 -9.78 -4.07
CA LEU A 281 -15.02 -9.26 -3.26
C LEU A 281 -14.93 -7.75 -3.03
N ILE A 282 -13.80 -7.26 -2.55
CA ILE A 282 -13.66 -5.84 -2.19
C ILE A 282 -13.75 -4.98 -3.45
N TRP A 283 -13.06 -5.39 -4.52
CA TRP A 283 -13.10 -4.73 -5.82
C TRP A 283 -14.50 -4.66 -6.42
N LYS A 284 -15.22 -5.80 -6.47
CA LYS A 284 -16.55 -5.91 -7.05
C LYS A 284 -17.54 -4.92 -6.46
N TYR A 285 -17.45 -4.65 -5.16
CA TYR A 285 -18.35 -3.72 -4.48
C TYR A 285 -17.84 -2.29 -4.53
N THR A 286 -16.56 -2.05 -4.25
CA THR A 286 -16.00 -0.69 -4.19
C THR A 286 -16.02 -0.01 -5.56
N MET A 287 -15.73 -0.74 -6.64
CA MET A 287 -15.72 -0.18 -8.01
C MET A 287 -17.11 0.24 -8.52
N ARG A 288 -18.18 -0.19 -7.85
CA ARG A 288 -19.56 0.25 -8.17
C ARG A 288 -19.91 1.59 -7.53
N ASP A 289 -19.12 2.03 -6.57
CA ASP A 289 -19.42 3.21 -5.78
C ASP A 289 -19.34 4.48 -6.65
N PRO A 290 -20.35 5.36 -6.64
CA PRO A 290 -20.36 6.56 -7.47
C PRO A 290 -19.22 7.53 -7.14
N VAL A 291 -18.74 7.57 -5.88
CA VAL A 291 -17.60 8.40 -5.48
C VAL A 291 -16.33 7.92 -6.18
N ILE A 292 -16.07 6.60 -6.15
CA ILE A 292 -14.90 6.01 -6.81
C ILE A 292 -14.95 6.25 -8.32
N ARG A 293 -16.08 5.95 -8.97
CA ARG A 293 -16.23 6.12 -10.42
C ARG A 293 -16.07 7.59 -10.84
N LYS A 294 -16.66 8.51 -10.09
CA LYS A 294 -16.52 9.95 -10.33
C LYS A 294 -15.08 10.40 -10.15
N GLY A 295 -14.42 9.98 -9.07
CA GLY A 295 -13.03 10.31 -8.78
C GLY A 295 -12.08 9.88 -9.88
N LEU A 296 -12.13 8.60 -10.27
CA LEU A 296 -11.34 8.06 -11.38
C LEU A 296 -11.52 8.87 -12.66
N ARG A 297 -12.77 9.18 -13.03
CA ARG A 297 -13.08 10.00 -14.21
C ARG A 297 -12.51 11.42 -14.09
N VAL A 298 -12.71 12.10 -12.96
CA VAL A 298 -12.22 13.47 -12.74
C VAL A 298 -10.69 13.54 -12.82
N LEU A 299 -10.02 12.49 -12.34
CA LEU A 299 -8.56 12.38 -12.37
C LEU A 299 -8.00 11.87 -13.71
N GLY A 300 -8.86 11.61 -14.70
CA GLY A 300 -8.44 11.21 -16.04
C GLY A 300 -7.94 9.76 -16.13
N PHE A 301 -8.42 8.87 -15.27
CA PHE A 301 -8.19 7.44 -15.41
C PHE A 301 -9.04 6.89 -16.56
N GLU A 302 -8.39 6.16 -17.45
CA GLU A 302 -8.98 5.57 -18.64
C GLU A 302 -8.58 4.10 -18.75
N SER A 303 -9.35 3.35 -19.55
CA SER A 303 -8.97 1.98 -19.86
C SER A 303 -7.85 1.94 -20.90
N ILE A 304 -6.88 1.06 -20.73
CA ILE A 304 -5.73 0.89 -21.65
C ILE A 304 -5.85 -0.33 -22.57
N LYS A 305 -7.06 -0.89 -22.71
CA LYS A 305 -7.39 -1.93 -23.69
C LYS A 305 -7.84 -1.35 -25.02
#